data_AF-A0A7S4AZN9-F1
#
_entry.id   AF-A0A7S4AZN9-F1
#
_cell.length_a   1.000
_cell.length_b   1.000
_cell.length_c   1.000
_cell.angle_alpha   90.00
_cell.angle_beta   90.00
_cell.angle_gamma   90.00
#
_symmetry.space_group_name_H-M   'P 1'
#
loop_
_entity.id
_entity.type
_entity.pdbx_description
1 polymer ?
#
loop_
_entity_poly.entity_id
_entity_poly.type
_entity_poly.pdbx_seq_one_letter_code
_entity_poly.pdbx_strand_id
1 'polypeptide(L)'
;VDDGLPRPRVYVYELPPRFNLDLWTTKELDRDCTLRAYSTGGQNSTTWHMHAHGMEIALHEALLASPHRTADAADADFFFVPVWGGCWLSRFSRPTPHHHDLTHLRFAYPELKLPRAARASQLYRLAYEYIRHTFPFWNRSAGRDHLWTFPHDEGACLAPIEISASVFITHWGRLDTPPPNHTTISHGQGWHVPPFVDSMYGSRRC
;
A
#
# COMPACT_ATOMS: atom_id res chain seq x y z
N VAL A 1 -19.84 -25.81 10.97
CA VAL A 1 -20.12 -26.40 9.64
C VAL A 1 -18.95 -25.97 8.79
N ASP A 2 -18.16 -26.90 8.27
CA ASP A 2 -17.08 -26.58 7.34
C ASP A 2 -17.73 -26.11 6.03
N ASP A 3 -17.57 -24.82 5.72
CA ASP A 3 -18.06 -24.19 4.49
C ASP A 3 -17.28 -24.64 3.24
N GLY A 4 -16.29 -25.52 3.41
CA GLY A 4 -15.54 -26.14 2.30
C GLY A 4 -14.50 -25.20 1.68
N LEU A 5 -14.26 -24.03 2.26
CA LEU A 5 -13.26 -23.09 1.74
C LEU A 5 -11.83 -23.60 2.03
N PRO A 6 -10.92 -23.58 1.03
CA PRO A 6 -9.54 -24.01 1.21
C PRO A 6 -8.80 -23.10 2.19
N ARG A 7 -7.95 -23.70 3.04
CA ARG A 7 -7.03 -22.96 3.92
C ARG A 7 -5.74 -22.58 3.18
N PRO A 8 -5.10 -21.44 3.52
CA PRO A 8 -5.49 -20.51 4.58
C PRO A 8 -6.71 -19.65 4.19
N ARG A 9 -7.53 -19.28 5.17
CA ARG A 9 -8.66 -18.37 5.00
C ARG A 9 -8.22 -16.93 5.25
N VAL A 10 -8.59 -16.03 4.35
CA VAL A 10 -8.18 -14.63 4.38
C VAL A 10 -9.42 -13.74 4.49
N TYR A 11 -9.53 -12.99 5.58
CA TYR A 11 -10.51 -11.91 5.70
C TYR A 11 -9.93 -10.64 5.07
N VAL A 12 -10.70 -10.00 4.19
CA VAL A 12 -10.30 -8.73 3.58
C VAL A 12 -11.02 -7.60 4.31
N TYR A 13 -10.28 -6.67 4.90
CA TYR A 13 -10.89 -5.52 5.58
C TYR A 13 -11.69 -4.65 4.60
N GLU A 14 -12.90 -4.29 5.00
CA GLU A 14 -13.66 -3.20 4.38
C GLU A 14 -13.17 -1.87 4.96
N LEU A 15 -12.23 -1.24 4.27
CA LEU A 15 -11.68 0.06 4.66
C LEU A 15 -12.48 1.22 4.04
N PRO A 16 -12.53 2.39 4.72
CA PRO A 16 -13.03 3.62 4.12
C PRO A 16 -12.35 3.94 2.77
N PRO A 17 -13.10 4.48 1.78
CA PRO A 17 -12.60 4.73 0.42
C PRO A 17 -11.29 5.55 0.34
N ARG A 18 -11.05 6.42 1.33
CA ARG A 18 -9.81 7.23 1.43
C ARG A 18 -8.51 6.41 1.43
N PHE A 19 -8.57 5.15 1.84
CA PHE A 19 -7.40 4.26 1.90
C PHE A 19 -7.13 3.53 0.58
N ASN A 20 -8.08 3.55 -0.35
CA ASN A 20 -8.00 2.87 -1.63
C ASN A 20 -8.71 3.64 -2.75
N LEU A 21 -10.02 3.49 -2.89
CA LEU A 21 -10.83 3.91 -4.03
C LEU A 21 -10.69 5.41 -4.36
N ASP A 22 -10.64 6.29 -3.35
CA ASP A 22 -10.51 7.73 -3.59
C ASP A 22 -9.21 8.07 -4.32
N LEU A 23 -8.14 7.33 -4.06
CA LEU A 23 -6.84 7.55 -4.70
C LEU A 23 -6.89 7.17 -6.18
N TRP A 24 -7.65 6.13 -6.48
CA TRP A 24 -7.81 5.62 -7.83
C TRP A 24 -8.78 6.45 -8.66
N THR A 25 -9.83 7.01 -8.05
CA THR A 25 -10.81 7.87 -8.76
C THR A 25 -10.29 9.29 -8.99
N THR A 26 -9.29 9.72 -8.22
CA THR A 26 -8.73 11.08 -8.30
C THR A 26 -7.29 11.12 -8.84
N LYS A 27 -6.84 10.02 -9.47
CA LYS A 27 -5.56 9.94 -10.18
C LYS A 27 -5.51 10.90 -11.36
N GLU A 28 -4.32 11.37 -11.71
CA GLU A 28 -4.12 12.35 -12.79
C GLU A 28 -4.25 11.71 -14.17
N LEU A 29 -3.65 10.53 -14.38
CA LEU A 29 -3.73 9.79 -15.64
C LEU A 29 -4.39 8.43 -15.43
N ASP A 30 -5.18 7.98 -16.41
CA ASP A 30 -5.89 6.67 -16.34
C ASP A 30 -4.96 5.46 -16.16
N ARG A 31 -3.71 5.57 -16.62
CA ARG A 31 -2.67 4.55 -16.48
C ARG A 31 -2.06 4.50 -15.07
N ASP A 32 -2.24 5.52 -14.24
CA ASP A 32 -1.53 5.60 -12.96
C ASP A 32 -2.14 4.63 -11.95
N CYS A 33 -1.27 3.91 -11.26
CA CYS A 33 -1.64 2.90 -10.26
C CYS A 33 -2.68 1.86 -10.72
N THR A 34 -2.84 1.65 -12.03
CA THR A 34 -3.78 0.68 -12.58
C THR A 34 -3.06 -0.49 -13.24
N LEU A 35 -3.73 -1.64 -13.31
CA LEU A 35 -3.25 -2.80 -14.07
C LEU A 35 -3.83 -2.86 -15.47
N ARG A 36 -4.97 -2.22 -15.66
CA ARG A 36 -5.71 -2.23 -16.92
C ARG A 36 -6.56 -0.99 -17.06
N ALA A 37 -6.76 -0.57 -18.31
CA ALA A 37 -7.72 0.43 -18.72
C ALA A 37 -8.47 -0.07 -19.95
N TYR A 38 -9.68 0.43 -20.18
CA TYR A 38 -10.40 0.16 -21.43
C TYR A 38 -9.81 1.01 -22.56
N SER A 39 -9.63 0.42 -23.73
CA SER A 39 -9.12 1.14 -24.90
C SER A 39 -10.09 2.25 -25.29
N THR A 40 -9.60 3.48 -25.31
CA THR A 40 -10.32 4.61 -25.89
C THR A 40 -10.41 4.43 -27.40
N GLY A 41 -11.60 4.56 -28.00
CA GLY A 41 -11.78 4.48 -29.47
C GLY A 41 -12.58 3.28 -29.99
N GLY A 42 -13.44 2.67 -29.18
CA GLY A 42 -14.48 1.74 -29.68
C GLY A 42 -14.04 0.32 -29.99
N GLN A 43 -12.77 -0.04 -29.72
CA GLN A 43 -12.25 -1.38 -29.97
C GLN A 43 -12.66 -2.43 -28.92
N ASN A 44 -13.48 -2.05 -27.92
CA ASN A 44 -13.95 -2.89 -26.80
C ASN A 44 -12.86 -3.82 -26.25
N SER A 45 -11.66 -3.28 -26.10
CA SER A 45 -10.46 -4.03 -25.71
C SER A 45 -9.92 -3.51 -24.38
N THR A 46 -9.22 -4.39 -23.67
CA THR A 46 -8.54 -4.06 -22.41
C THR A 46 -7.05 -3.86 -22.68
N THR A 47 -6.52 -2.70 -22.33
CA THR A 47 -5.09 -2.42 -22.33
C THR A 47 -4.54 -2.77 -20.96
N TRP A 48 -3.55 -3.66 -20.91
CA TRP A 48 -2.86 -4.01 -19.67
C TRP A 48 -1.66 -3.09 -19.46
N HIS A 49 -1.45 -2.67 -18.22
CA HIS A 49 -0.38 -1.79 -17.78
C HIS A 49 0.57 -2.53 -16.84
N MET A 50 1.88 -2.44 -17.13
CA MET A 50 2.92 -2.94 -16.24
C MET A 50 3.41 -1.82 -15.32
N HIS A 51 2.67 -1.59 -14.24
CA HIS A 51 3.00 -0.58 -13.24
C HIS A 51 3.09 -1.23 -11.85
N ALA A 52 4.27 -1.16 -11.22
CA ALA A 52 4.49 -1.74 -9.89
C ALA A 52 3.50 -1.20 -8.83
N HIS A 53 3.13 0.06 -8.94
CA HIS A 53 2.14 0.72 -8.07
C HIS A 53 0.68 0.23 -8.29
N GLY A 54 0.40 -0.51 -9.36
CA GLY A 54 -0.91 -1.16 -9.59
C GLY A 54 -1.01 -2.55 -8.97
N MET A 55 0.08 -3.12 -8.47
CA MET A 55 0.10 -4.48 -7.90
C MET A 55 -0.72 -4.60 -6.62
N GLU A 56 -0.88 -3.53 -5.84
CA GLU A 56 -1.76 -3.52 -4.65
C GLU A 56 -3.22 -3.73 -5.06
N ILE A 57 -3.65 -3.11 -6.16
CA ILE A 57 -4.97 -3.33 -6.75
C ILE A 57 -5.08 -4.77 -7.24
N ALA A 58 -4.03 -5.30 -7.88
CA ALA A 58 -4.02 -6.67 -8.42
C ALA A 58 -4.28 -7.70 -7.35
N LEU A 59 -3.52 -7.59 -6.26
CA LEU A 59 -3.61 -8.50 -5.15
C LEU A 59 -4.94 -8.35 -4.42
N HIS A 60 -5.44 -7.12 -4.28
CA HIS A 60 -6.75 -6.89 -3.70
C HIS A 60 -7.87 -7.53 -4.54
N GLU A 61 -7.91 -7.29 -5.86
CA GLU A 61 -8.89 -7.91 -6.77
C GLU A 61 -8.78 -9.45 -6.76
N ALA A 62 -7.56 -9.98 -6.82
CA ALA A 62 -7.32 -11.42 -6.80
C ALA A 62 -7.81 -12.06 -5.49
N LEU A 63 -7.57 -11.42 -4.34
CA LEU A 63 -8.09 -11.89 -3.05
C LEU A 63 -9.61 -11.79 -2.98
N LEU A 64 -10.22 -10.72 -3.49
CA LEU A 64 -11.67 -10.58 -3.50
C LEU A 64 -12.38 -11.69 -4.30
N ALA A 65 -11.74 -12.20 -5.35
CA ALA A 65 -12.22 -13.30 -6.19
C ALA A 65 -11.72 -14.69 -5.76
N SER A 66 -10.83 -14.78 -4.76
CA SER A 66 -10.19 -16.03 -4.37
C SER A 66 -11.12 -16.94 -3.56
N PRO A 67 -11.08 -18.28 -3.75
CA PRO A 67 -11.78 -19.22 -2.88
C PRO A 67 -11.22 -19.24 -1.45
N HIS A 68 -10.03 -18.65 -1.21
CA HIS A 68 -9.47 -18.49 0.13
C HIS A 68 -10.10 -17.34 0.90
N ARG A 69 -10.87 -16.45 0.26
CA ARG A 69 -11.50 -15.33 0.95
C ARG A 69 -12.67 -15.82 1.80
N THR A 70 -12.68 -15.41 3.07
CA THR A 70 -13.83 -15.60 3.96
C THR A 70 -14.53 -14.27 4.24
N ALA A 71 -15.86 -14.33 4.37
CA ALA A 71 -16.66 -13.22 4.88
C ALA A 71 -16.74 -13.22 6.42
N ASP A 72 -16.41 -14.34 7.07
CA ASP A 72 -16.39 -14.46 8.52
C ASP A 72 -14.97 -14.25 9.06
N ALA A 73 -14.77 -13.14 9.74
CA ALA A 73 -13.50 -12.80 10.38
C ALA A 73 -13.12 -13.76 11.54
N ALA A 74 -14.08 -14.42 12.18
CA ALA A 74 -13.80 -15.35 13.28
C ALA A 74 -13.05 -16.60 12.81
N ASP A 75 -13.23 -16.97 11.55
CA ASP A 75 -12.64 -18.17 10.93
C ASP A 75 -11.43 -17.84 10.02
N ALA A 76 -11.02 -16.57 9.98
CA ALA A 76 -9.86 -16.13 9.21
C ALA A 76 -8.53 -16.54 9.86
N ASP A 77 -7.66 -17.15 9.07
CA ASP A 77 -6.26 -17.44 9.40
C ASP A 77 -5.38 -16.18 9.23
N PHE A 78 -5.71 -15.34 8.24
CA PHE A 78 -5.03 -14.07 7.96
C PHE A 78 -6.01 -12.93 7.66
N PHE A 79 -5.55 -11.70 7.88
CA PHE A 79 -6.30 -10.48 7.60
C PHE A 79 -5.58 -9.63 6.57
N PHE A 80 -6.13 -9.51 5.36
CA PHE A 80 -5.59 -8.64 4.33
C PHE A 80 -6.05 -7.20 4.52
N VAL A 81 -5.10 -6.26 4.51
CA VAL A 81 -5.36 -4.83 4.69
C VAL A 81 -5.18 -4.08 3.36
N PRO A 82 -6.28 -3.73 2.63
CA PRO A 82 -6.20 -3.20 1.28
C PRO A 82 -5.93 -1.69 1.23
N VAL A 83 -4.73 -1.27 1.61
CA VAL A 83 -4.25 0.11 1.48
C VAL A 83 -3.49 0.27 0.18
N TRP A 84 -3.84 1.27 -0.63
CA TRP A 84 -3.20 1.53 -1.92
C TRP A 84 -2.15 2.65 -1.82
N GLY A 85 -1.15 2.45 -0.96
CA GLY A 85 -0.09 3.45 -0.73
C GLY A 85 0.81 3.64 -1.95
N GLY A 86 1.00 2.60 -2.76
CA GLY A 86 1.61 2.70 -4.07
C GLY A 86 0.84 3.62 -5.02
N CYS A 87 -0.50 3.60 -4.99
CA CYS A 87 -1.28 4.54 -5.77
C CYS A 87 -1.07 5.99 -5.34
N TRP A 88 -0.99 6.23 -4.03
CA TRP A 88 -0.60 7.54 -3.48
C TRP A 88 0.75 8.00 -4.02
N LEU A 89 1.77 7.13 -3.97
CA LEU A 89 3.11 7.42 -4.48
C LEU A 89 3.09 7.73 -5.98
N SER A 90 2.38 6.93 -6.78
CA SER A 90 2.29 7.09 -8.23
C SER A 90 1.60 8.39 -8.63
N ARG A 91 0.48 8.74 -7.96
CA ARG A 91 -0.31 9.94 -8.26
C ARG A 91 0.50 11.23 -8.15
N PHE A 92 1.45 11.31 -7.22
CA PHE A 92 2.13 12.56 -6.89
C PHE A 92 3.60 12.62 -7.32
N SER A 93 4.10 11.65 -8.10
CA SER A 93 5.55 11.49 -8.30
C SER A 93 6.02 11.20 -9.74
N ARG A 94 5.20 11.42 -10.77
CA ARG A 94 5.59 11.17 -12.17
C ARG A 94 5.69 12.44 -13.01
N PRO A 95 6.64 12.53 -13.98
CA PRO A 95 7.79 11.65 -14.26
C PRO A 95 9.11 12.24 -13.69
N THR A 96 9.97 11.42 -13.08
CA THR A 96 11.28 11.84 -12.50
C THR A 96 12.32 12.26 -13.55
N PRO A 97 13.36 13.09 -13.24
CA PRO A 97 13.94 13.37 -11.92
C PRO A 97 13.57 14.74 -11.31
N HIS A 98 12.81 15.57 -12.01
CA HIS A 98 12.16 16.72 -11.40
C HIS A 98 10.76 16.31 -10.99
N HIS A 99 10.66 15.79 -9.75
CA HIS A 99 9.42 15.68 -9.00
C HIS A 99 8.53 16.87 -9.35
N HIS A 100 7.38 16.62 -9.97
CA HIS A 100 6.51 17.71 -10.38
C HIS A 100 6.29 18.63 -9.18
N ASP A 101 6.50 19.90 -9.45
CA ASP A 101 6.39 20.97 -8.49
C ASP A 101 4.92 21.13 -8.07
N LEU A 102 4.44 20.20 -7.24
CA LEU A 102 3.15 20.31 -6.56
C LEU A 102 3.20 21.40 -5.47
N THR A 103 4.24 22.25 -5.46
CA THR A 103 4.28 23.47 -4.64
C THR A 103 3.02 24.30 -4.84
N HIS A 104 2.45 24.33 -6.04
CA HIS A 104 1.17 25.02 -6.29
C HIS A 104 0.00 24.40 -5.50
N LEU A 105 0.03 23.11 -5.19
CA LEU A 105 -0.97 22.41 -4.36
C LEU A 105 -0.61 22.34 -2.86
N ARG A 106 0.63 22.69 -2.46
CA ARG A 106 1.11 22.57 -1.06
C ARG A 106 0.30 23.35 -0.02
N PHE A 107 -0.43 24.38 -0.47
CA PHE A 107 -1.29 25.19 0.39
C PHE A 107 -2.68 24.56 0.56
N ALA A 108 -3.17 23.84 -0.46
CA ALA A 108 -4.41 23.08 -0.39
C ALA A 108 -4.23 21.73 0.32
N TYR A 109 -3.03 21.15 0.23
CA TYR A 109 -2.68 19.84 0.79
C TYR A 109 -1.37 19.93 1.58
N PRO A 110 -1.45 20.27 2.89
CA PRO A 110 -0.27 20.41 3.76
C PRO A 110 0.64 19.18 3.79
N GLU A 111 0.07 17.98 3.61
CA GLU A 111 0.78 16.71 3.54
C GLU A 111 1.79 16.63 2.39
N LEU A 112 1.61 17.41 1.30
CA LEU A 112 2.54 17.47 0.18
C LEU A 112 3.91 18.06 0.55
N LYS A 113 4.04 18.67 1.74
CA LYS A 113 5.31 19.16 2.29
C LYS A 113 6.17 18.05 2.90
N LEU A 114 5.60 16.87 3.13
CA LEU A 114 6.33 15.73 3.70
C LEU A 114 7.09 14.96 2.61
N PRO A 115 8.23 14.32 2.94
CA PRO A 115 8.92 13.42 2.02
C PRO A 115 7.97 12.36 1.44
N ARG A 116 8.17 11.98 0.17
CA ARG A 116 7.31 11.02 -0.55
C ARG A 116 7.01 9.75 0.25
N ALA A 117 8.05 9.12 0.80
CA ALA A 117 7.87 7.91 1.61
C ALA A 117 7.08 8.17 2.89
N ALA A 118 7.29 9.31 3.55
CA ALA A 118 6.55 9.69 4.76
C ALA A 118 5.06 9.89 4.50
N ARG A 119 4.70 10.48 3.34
CA ARG A 119 3.30 10.64 2.93
C ARG A 119 2.59 9.29 2.77
N ALA A 120 3.21 8.35 2.06
CA ALA A 120 2.64 7.02 1.91
C ALA A 120 2.57 6.26 3.25
N SER A 121 3.64 6.32 4.05
CA SER A 121 3.67 5.73 5.40
C SER A 121 2.50 6.20 6.27
N GLN A 122 2.17 7.50 6.20
CA GLN A 122 1.05 8.07 6.93
C GLN A 122 -0.29 7.44 6.55
N LEU A 123 -0.50 7.10 5.27
CA LEU A 123 -1.73 6.42 4.82
C LEU A 123 -1.88 5.05 5.48
N TYR A 124 -0.81 4.24 5.50
CA TYR A 124 -0.82 2.95 6.19
C TYR A 124 -1.03 3.12 7.69
N ARG A 125 -0.41 4.13 8.32
CA ARG A 125 -0.57 4.40 9.76
C ARG A 125 -2.01 4.76 10.08
N LEU A 126 -2.64 5.62 9.29
CA LEU A 126 -4.05 5.98 9.46
C LEU A 126 -4.99 4.79 9.26
N ALA A 127 -4.67 3.86 8.35
CA ALA A 127 -5.43 2.63 8.17
C ALA A 127 -5.28 1.69 9.36
N TYR A 128 -4.06 1.56 9.90
CA TYR A 128 -3.79 0.84 11.14
C TYR A 128 -4.60 1.41 12.31
N GLU A 129 -4.57 2.73 12.50
CA GLU A 129 -5.35 3.42 13.54
C GLU A 129 -6.84 3.14 13.38
N TYR A 130 -7.35 3.24 12.16
CA TYR A 130 -8.74 2.93 11.87
C TYR A 130 -9.08 1.48 12.22
N ILE A 131 -8.25 0.51 11.81
CA ILE A 131 -8.50 -0.91 12.05
C ILE A 131 -8.50 -1.23 13.54
N ARG A 132 -7.49 -0.75 14.30
CA ARG A 132 -7.36 -1.05 15.74
C ARG A 132 -8.54 -0.53 16.55
N HIS A 133 -9.18 0.56 16.09
CA HIS A 133 -10.29 1.21 16.77
C HIS A 133 -11.65 0.65 16.33
N THR A 134 -11.77 0.21 15.08
CA THR A 134 -13.05 -0.19 14.48
C THR A 134 -13.30 -1.69 14.60
N PHE A 135 -12.25 -2.51 14.54
CA PHE A 135 -12.38 -3.97 14.49
C PHE A 135 -11.65 -4.64 15.67
N PRO A 136 -12.20 -5.74 16.23
CA PRO A 136 -11.60 -6.40 17.39
C PRO A 136 -10.41 -7.32 17.02
N PHE A 137 -10.13 -7.52 15.73
CA PHE A 137 -9.24 -8.60 15.27
C PHE A 137 -7.74 -8.27 15.38
N TRP A 138 -7.37 -6.98 15.31
CA TRP A 138 -5.95 -6.57 15.41
C TRP A 138 -5.29 -7.04 16.71
N ASN A 139 -6.00 -6.85 17.82
CA ASN A 139 -5.47 -7.13 19.16
C ASN A 139 -5.30 -8.64 19.45
N ARG A 140 -5.94 -9.52 18.66
CA ARG A 140 -5.84 -10.98 18.82
C ARG A 140 -4.40 -11.49 18.67
N SER A 141 -3.68 -10.92 17.71
CA SER A 141 -2.34 -11.35 17.33
C SER A 141 -1.28 -10.27 17.53
N ALA A 142 -1.69 -9.08 17.96
CA ALA A 142 -0.92 -7.84 17.88
C ALA A 142 -0.42 -7.55 16.44
N GLY A 143 -1.27 -7.83 15.45
CA GLY A 143 -1.01 -7.59 14.03
C GLY A 143 -0.22 -8.68 13.31
N ARG A 144 0.19 -9.77 13.99
CA ARG A 144 1.04 -10.83 13.39
C ARG A 144 0.36 -11.65 12.29
N ASP A 145 -0.97 -11.68 12.26
CA ASP A 145 -1.77 -12.33 11.23
C ASP A 145 -2.30 -11.33 10.17
N HIS A 146 -1.84 -10.08 10.20
CA HIS A 146 -2.23 -9.06 9.22
C HIS A 146 -1.24 -9.00 8.06
N LEU A 147 -1.78 -9.02 6.84
CA LEU A 147 -1.04 -8.94 5.59
C LEU A 147 -1.10 -7.49 5.07
N TRP A 148 0.07 -6.88 4.87
CA TRP A 148 0.22 -5.57 4.25
C TRP A 148 1.08 -5.67 3.01
N THR A 149 0.77 -4.87 2.00
CA THR A 149 1.42 -4.95 0.69
C THR A 149 2.33 -3.75 0.45
N PHE A 150 3.55 -4.04 0.02
CA PHE A 150 4.53 -3.06 -0.46
C PHE A 150 5.21 -3.57 -1.74
N PRO A 151 4.44 -3.72 -2.84
CA PRO A 151 4.89 -4.41 -4.05
C PRO A 151 5.66 -3.50 -5.02
N HIS A 152 5.80 -2.22 -4.72
CA HIS A 152 6.49 -1.22 -5.54
C HIS A 152 7.92 -1.00 -5.05
N ASP A 153 8.75 -0.31 -5.84
CA ASP A 153 10.21 -0.22 -5.70
C ASP A 153 10.71 0.41 -4.39
N GLU A 154 9.82 1.01 -3.61
CA GLU A 154 10.09 1.45 -2.24
C GLU A 154 9.92 0.38 -1.14
N GLY A 155 9.32 -0.77 -1.45
CA GLY A 155 9.20 -1.91 -0.55
C GLY A 155 8.66 -1.57 0.86
N ALA A 156 8.85 -2.50 1.79
CA ALA A 156 8.34 -2.36 3.16
C ALA A 156 9.11 -1.34 4.02
N CYS A 157 10.21 -0.74 3.53
CA CYS A 157 10.99 0.22 4.30
C CYS A 157 10.20 1.48 4.68
N LEU A 158 9.15 1.83 3.91
CA LEU A 158 8.26 2.93 4.25
C LEU A 158 7.17 2.55 5.27
N ALA A 159 7.01 1.27 5.59
CA ALA A 159 5.95 0.84 6.50
C ALA A 159 6.06 1.58 7.84
N PRO A 160 4.96 2.04 8.43
CA PRO A 160 5.00 2.66 9.74
C PRO A 160 5.39 1.63 10.81
N ILE A 161 6.07 2.08 11.85
CA ILE A 161 6.64 1.18 12.86
C ILE A 161 5.58 0.39 13.64
N GLU A 162 4.37 0.93 13.73
CA GLU A 162 3.23 0.36 14.43
C GLU A 162 2.77 -0.98 13.83
N ILE A 163 3.03 -1.22 12.55
CA ILE A 163 2.67 -2.46 11.86
C ILE A 163 3.85 -3.41 11.67
N SER A 164 4.99 -3.14 12.30
CA SER A 164 6.24 -3.91 12.13
C SER A 164 6.16 -5.40 12.54
N ALA A 165 5.14 -5.78 13.32
CA ALA A 165 4.88 -7.17 13.69
C ALA A 165 4.11 -7.97 12.62
N SER A 166 3.55 -7.29 11.63
CA SER A 166 2.70 -7.88 10.59
C SER A 166 3.50 -8.58 9.49
N VAL A 167 2.79 -9.31 8.63
CA VAL A 167 3.36 -9.95 7.45
C VAL A 167 3.37 -8.95 6.29
N PHE A 168 4.56 -8.66 5.76
CA PHE A 168 4.71 -7.77 4.62
C PHE A 168 4.92 -8.55 3.33
N ILE A 169 4.07 -8.29 2.35
CA ILE A 169 4.16 -8.83 0.99
C ILE A 169 4.94 -7.81 0.16
N THR A 170 6.17 -8.17 -0.24
CA THR A 170 7.09 -7.31 -1.00
C THR A 170 7.62 -8.01 -2.25
N HIS A 171 7.95 -7.23 -3.27
CA HIS A 171 8.24 -7.69 -4.63
C HIS A 171 9.66 -8.24 -4.89
N TRP A 172 10.62 -8.11 -3.97
CA TRP A 172 12.00 -8.58 -4.22
C TRP A 172 12.54 -9.65 -3.27
N GLY A 173 11.81 -10.06 -2.23
CA GLY A 173 12.33 -11.03 -1.26
C GLY A 173 13.74 -10.68 -0.74
N ARG A 174 14.15 -9.41 -0.81
CA ARG A 174 15.52 -8.97 -0.56
C ARG A 174 15.79 -9.10 0.94
N LEU A 175 16.80 -9.87 1.29
CA LEU A 175 17.14 -10.20 2.68
C LEU A 175 18.29 -9.34 3.23
N ASP A 176 18.87 -8.46 2.41
CA ASP A 176 19.99 -7.59 2.81
C ASP A 176 19.54 -6.54 3.83
N THR A 177 20.32 -6.32 4.88
CA THR A 177 20.07 -5.28 5.90
C THR A 177 21.38 -4.54 6.24
N PRO A 178 21.50 -3.23 5.96
CA PRO A 178 20.60 -2.40 5.15
C PRO A 178 20.77 -2.67 3.63
N PRO A 179 19.72 -2.57 2.81
CA PRO A 179 19.80 -2.84 1.38
C PRO A 179 20.61 -1.75 0.64
N PRO A 180 21.62 -2.11 -0.19
CA PRO A 180 22.34 -1.12 -0.98
C PRO A 180 21.46 -0.58 -2.12
N ASN A 181 21.51 0.74 -2.34
CA ASN A 181 20.89 1.47 -3.45
C ASN A 181 19.39 1.15 -3.67
N HIS A 182 18.54 1.72 -2.84
CA HIS A 182 17.09 1.52 -2.91
C HIS A 182 16.36 2.86 -3.13
N THR A 183 15.24 2.87 -3.88
CA THR A 183 14.57 4.13 -4.29
C THR A 183 14.16 4.99 -3.08
N THR A 184 13.86 4.37 -1.94
CA THR A 184 13.52 5.11 -0.70
C THR A 184 14.70 5.78 0.01
N ILE A 185 15.94 5.55 -0.39
CA ILE A 185 17.10 6.29 0.12
C ILE A 185 17.57 7.37 -0.85
N SER A 186 16.83 7.61 -1.94
CA SER A 186 17.07 8.75 -2.83
C SER A 186 17.01 10.08 -2.04
N HIS A 187 18.00 10.95 -2.28
CA HIS A 187 18.21 12.16 -1.49
C HIS A 187 16.97 13.07 -1.44
N GLY A 188 16.59 13.48 -0.23
CA GLY A 188 15.55 14.48 0.05
C GLY A 188 14.10 13.98 0.01
N GLN A 189 13.86 12.72 -0.35
CA GLN A 189 12.51 12.16 -0.53
C GLN A 189 12.28 10.86 0.28
N GLY A 190 13.33 10.38 0.95
CA GLY A 190 13.37 9.10 1.63
C GLY A 190 12.79 9.06 3.03
N TRP A 191 12.52 7.85 3.53
CA TRP A 191 12.06 7.63 4.90
C TRP A 191 13.13 7.95 5.96
N HIS A 192 14.40 7.99 5.56
CA HIS A 192 15.57 8.19 6.43
C HIS A 192 15.76 9.65 6.89
N VAL A 193 14.87 10.56 6.51
CA VAL A 193 14.96 11.98 6.88
C VAL A 193 14.30 12.20 8.25
N PRO A 194 14.97 12.85 9.23
CA PRO A 194 14.34 13.23 10.49
C PRO A 194 13.15 14.19 10.29
N PRO A 195 12.10 14.10 11.14
CA PRO A 195 11.92 13.14 12.24
C PRO A 195 11.32 11.79 11.79
N PHE A 196 11.11 11.57 10.49
CA PHE A 196 10.35 10.43 9.99
C PHE A 196 11.06 9.10 10.15
N VAL A 197 12.40 9.11 10.09
CA VAL A 197 13.24 7.93 10.25
C VAL A 197 12.86 7.12 11.49
N ASP A 198 12.63 7.77 12.63
CA ASP A 198 12.32 7.13 13.91
C ASP A 198 10.95 6.42 13.93
N SER A 199 10.08 6.76 12.98
CA SER A 199 8.71 6.26 12.87
C SER A 199 8.51 5.24 11.75
N MET A 200 9.56 4.91 10.98
CA MET A 200 9.46 3.99 9.85
C MET A 200 10.21 2.69 10.10
N TYR A 201 9.62 1.59 9.63
CA TYR A 201 10.18 0.24 9.63
C TYR A 201 11.58 0.20 9.02
N GLY A 202 11.81 1.03 8.00
CA GLY A 202 13.12 1.24 7.39
C GLY A 202 14.22 1.44 8.43
N SER A 203 14.04 2.26 9.46
CA SER A 203 15.10 2.50 10.46
C SER A 203 15.57 1.27 11.25
N ARG A 204 14.77 0.20 11.27
CA ARG A 204 15.08 -1.02 12.03
C ARG A 204 15.61 -2.16 11.16
N ARG A 205 15.24 -2.16 9.87
CA ARG A 205 15.34 -3.34 8.99
C ARG A 205 15.80 -3.00 7.57
N CYS A 206 15.91 -1.71 7.27
CA CYS A 206 16.55 -1.13 6.13
C CYS A 206 17.57 -0.08 6.63
#